data_AF-A0AAJ4CTD3-F1
#
_entry.id   AF-A0AAJ4CTD3-F1
#
_cell.length_a   1.000
_cell.length_b   1.000
_cell.length_c   1.000
_cell.angle_alpha   90.00
_cell.angle_beta   90.00
_cell.angle_gamma   90.00
#
_symmetry.space_group_name_H-M   'P 1'
#
loop_
_entity.id
_entity.type
_entity.pdbx_description
1 polymer ?
#
loop_
_entity_poly.entity_id
_entity_poly.type
_entity_poly.pdbx_seq_one_letter_code
_entity_poly.pdbx_strand_id
1 'polypeptide(L)'
;DYAAQQGWQLQTLLREEQGALPITLSGNADAFWQQRPLACSGLRAGLFHPTTGYSLPLAVAVADRLSALDVFTSASIHQAITHFARERWQQQRFFRMLNRMLFLAGPADSRWRVMQRFYGLPEDLIARFYAGKLTLTDRLRILSGKPPVPVLAALQAIMTTHR
;
A
#
# COMPACT_ATOMS: atom_id res chain seq x y z
N ASP A 1 -11.11 -23.45 14.00
CA ASP A 1 -10.51 -23.39 15.34
C ASP A 1 -9.07 -23.93 15.28
N TYR A 2 -8.09 -23.08 14.94
CA TYR A 2 -6.71 -23.50 14.66
C TYR A 2 -5.98 -23.97 15.94
N ALA A 3 -6.15 -23.24 17.05
CA ALA A 3 -5.52 -23.59 18.32
C ALA A 3 -5.97 -24.96 18.82
N ALA A 4 -7.28 -25.24 18.77
CA ALA A 4 -7.83 -26.54 19.12
C ALA A 4 -7.26 -27.68 18.23
N GLN A 5 -7.11 -27.43 16.92
CA GLN A 5 -6.50 -28.39 15.99
C GLN A 5 -5.01 -28.66 16.28
N GLN A 6 -4.30 -27.73 16.91
CA GLN A 6 -2.92 -27.93 17.37
C GLN A 6 -2.82 -28.50 18.79
N GLY A 7 -3.96 -28.81 19.44
CA GLY A 7 -4.00 -29.25 20.84
C GLY A 7 -3.63 -28.14 21.83
N TRP A 8 -3.64 -26.88 21.41
CA TRP A 8 -3.30 -25.75 22.27
C TRP A 8 -4.48 -25.37 23.15
N GLN A 9 -4.26 -25.36 24.46
CA GLN A 9 -5.23 -24.86 25.42
C GLN A 9 -5.02 -23.37 25.63
N LEU A 10 -5.92 -22.56 25.09
CA LEU A 10 -5.95 -21.12 25.35
C LEU A 10 -6.36 -20.89 26.80
N GLN A 11 -5.51 -20.22 27.58
CA GLN A 11 -5.76 -20.02 29.01
C GLN A 11 -6.76 -18.89 29.28
N THR A 12 -6.51 -17.70 28.73
CA THR A 12 -7.36 -16.53 28.94
C THR A 12 -7.27 -15.61 27.72
N LEU A 13 -8.41 -15.30 27.11
CA LEU A 13 -8.49 -14.27 26.08
C LEU A 13 -8.43 -12.89 26.75
N LEU A 14 -7.30 -12.19 26.60
CA LEU A 14 -7.12 -10.87 27.23
C LEU A 14 -7.88 -9.76 26.49
N ARG A 15 -7.95 -9.85 25.16
CA ARG A 15 -8.58 -8.85 24.30
C ARG A 15 -8.82 -9.44 22.90
N GLU A 16 -9.93 -9.07 22.30
CA GLU A 16 -10.21 -9.29 20.89
C GLU A 16 -10.50 -7.93 20.23
N GLU A 17 -9.96 -7.71 19.04
CA GLU A 17 -10.24 -6.52 18.24
C GLU A 17 -10.78 -6.97 16.89
N GLN A 18 -11.91 -6.38 16.50
CA GLN A 18 -12.45 -6.51 15.15
C GLN A 18 -12.29 -5.18 14.43
N GLY A 19 -11.56 -5.19 13.32
CA GLY A 19 -11.27 -4.00 12.53
C GLY A 19 -11.24 -4.31 11.05
N ALA A 20 -11.73 -3.38 10.24
CA ALA A 20 -11.55 -3.38 8.80
C ALA A 20 -10.50 -2.33 8.44
N LEU A 21 -9.34 -2.78 7.96
CA LEU A 21 -8.30 -1.89 7.43
C LEU A 21 -8.48 -1.75 5.92
N PRO A 22 -8.93 -0.58 5.42
CA PRO A 22 -9.08 -0.38 3.99
C PRO A 22 -7.72 -0.39 3.30
N ILE A 23 -7.64 -1.05 2.16
CA ILE A 23 -6.45 -1.11 1.33
C ILE A 23 -6.70 -0.45 -0.03
N THR A 24 -5.78 0.38 -0.49
CA THR A 24 -5.97 1.08 -1.77
C THR A 24 -5.71 0.16 -2.95
N LEU A 25 -6.75 -0.09 -3.75
CA LEU A 25 -6.67 -0.90 -4.97
C LEU A 25 -6.44 -0.04 -6.21
N SER A 26 -7.10 1.11 -6.31
CA SER A 26 -7.05 2.04 -7.45
C SER A 26 -7.59 3.41 -7.06
N GLY A 27 -7.60 4.35 -8.00
CA GLY A 27 -8.17 5.69 -7.82
C GLY A 27 -7.82 6.63 -8.96
N ASN A 28 -8.52 7.77 -9.03
CA ASN A 28 -8.21 8.86 -9.95
C ASN A 28 -7.57 10.02 -9.15
N ALA A 29 -6.24 10.12 -9.21
CA ALA A 29 -5.49 11.12 -8.45
C ALA A 29 -5.78 12.55 -8.92
N ASP A 30 -6.03 12.75 -10.22
CA ASP A 30 -6.32 14.08 -10.75
C ASP A 30 -7.69 14.57 -10.29
N ALA A 31 -8.73 13.74 -10.41
CA ALA A 31 -10.06 14.05 -9.89
C ALA A 31 -10.05 14.26 -8.38
N PHE A 32 -9.27 13.46 -7.64
CA PHE A 32 -9.10 13.62 -6.20
C PHE A 32 -8.53 15.00 -5.82
N TRP A 33 -7.52 15.47 -6.55
CA TRP A 33 -6.88 16.76 -6.27
C TRP A 33 -7.67 17.96 -6.82
N GLN A 34 -8.43 17.80 -7.90
CA GLN A 34 -9.35 18.85 -8.39
C GLN A 34 -10.39 19.27 -7.35
N GLN A 35 -10.81 18.34 -6.47
CA GLN A 35 -11.78 18.61 -5.40
C GLN A 35 -11.15 19.22 -4.13
N ARG A 36 -9.85 19.53 -4.13
CA ARG A 36 -9.11 19.97 -2.94
C ARG A 36 -8.36 21.27 -3.23
N PRO A 37 -9.03 22.45 -3.20
CA PRO A 37 -8.39 23.73 -3.52
C PRO A 37 -7.43 24.23 -2.42
N LEU A 38 -7.49 23.65 -1.22
CA LEU A 38 -6.64 24.02 -0.08
C LEU A 38 -5.54 22.98 0.15
N ALA A 39 -4.39 23.43 0.67
CA ALA A 39 -3.33 22.54 1.10
C ALA A 39 -3.82 21.53 2.15
N CYS A 40 -3.41 20.27 2.00
CA CYS A 40 -3.64 19.21 2.98
C CYS A 40 -2.41 18.31 3.04
N SER A 41 -2.24 17.55 4.12
CA SER A 41 -1.07 16.68 4.34
C SER A 41 -1.49 15.31 4.86
N GLY A 42 -0.54 14.37 4.89
CA GLY A 42 -0.71 13.02 5.41
C GLY A 42 -1.77 12.23 4.64
N LEU A 43 -2.54 11.42 5.37
CA LEU A 43 -3.59 10.56 4.81
C LEU A 43 -4.62 11.34 3.98
N ARG A 44 -4.96 12.57 4.42
CA ARG A 44 -5.93 13.45 3.71
C ARG A 44 -5.44 13.89 2.33
N ALA A 45 -4.13 13.90 2.12
CA ALA A 45 -3.48 14.17 0.83
C ALA A 45 -3.20 12.90 0.02
N GLY A 46 -3.64 11.71 0.48
CA GLY A 46 -3.29 10.45 -0.17
C GLY A 46 -1.83 10.04 0.03
N LEU A 47 -1.13 10.61 1.02
CA LEU A 47 0.29 10.36 1.26
C LEU A 47 0.48 9.23 2.28
N PHE A 48 0.42 8.00 1.79
CA PHE A 48 0.70 6.78 2.55
C PHE A 48 1.14 5.63 1.64
N HIS A 49 1.74 4.60 2.22
CA HIS A 49 2.10 3.37 1.52
C HIS A 49 0.85 2.53 1.22
N PRO A 50 0.55 2.13 -0.04
CA PRO A 50 -0.76 1.56 -0.39
C PRO A 50 -1.06 0.20 0.24
N THR A 51 -0.02 -0.56 0.60
CA THR A 51 -0.18 -1.92 1.17
C THR A 51 -0.14 -1.93 2.69
N THR A 52 0.66 -1.04 3.30
CA THR A 52 0.91 -1.07 4.76
C THR A 52 0.22 0.08 5.50
N GLY A 53 -0.27 1.10 4.79
CA GLY A 53 -0.84 2.30 5.38
C GLY A 53 0.18 3.26 6.01
N TYR A 54 1.49 2.95 5.94
CA TYR A 54 2.52 3.77 6.58
C TYR A 54 2.64 5.14 5.91
N SER A 55 2.57 6.20 6.72
CA SER A 55 2.59 7.59 6.26
C SER A 55 3.82 8.37 6.69
N LEU A 56 4.53 7.94 7.74
CA LEU A 56 5.64 8.68 8.35
C LEU A 56 6.75 9.05 7.35
N PRO A 57 7.27 8.14 6.50
CA PRO A 57 8.34 8.50 5.56
C PRO A 57 7.90 9.58 4.56
N LEU A 58 6.64 9.56 4.13
CA LEU A 58 6.10 10.56 3.22
C LEU A 58 5.84 11.89 3.92
N ALA A 59 5.43 11.86 5.19
CA ALA A 59 5.27 13.06 6.00
C ALA A 59 6.60 13.82 6.18
N VAL A 60 7.68 13.09 6.49
CA VAL A 60 9.03 13.67 6.58
C VAL A 60 9.46 14.25 5.22
N ALA A 61 9.29 13.50 4.13
CA ALA A 61 9.65 13.99 2.80
C ALA A 61 8.86 15.24 2.37
N VAL A 62 7.60 15.38 2.79
CA VAL A 62 6.85 16.63 2.62
C VAL A 62 7.43 17.75 3.45
N ALA A 63 7.76 17.52 4.72
CA ALA A 63 8.37 18.53 5.59
C ALA A 63 9.68 19.07 4.98
N ASP A 64 10.55 18.17 4.52
CA ASP A 64 11.80 18.55 3.83
C ASP A 64 11.51 19.41 2.60
N ARG A 65 10.58 18.98 1.74
CA ARG A 65 10.22 19.73 0.52
C ARG A 65 9.64 21.11 0.82
N LEU A 66 8.81 21.22 1.85
CA LEU A 66 8.20 22.50 2.25
C LEU A 66 9.24 23.45 2.86
N SER A 67 10.23 22.92 3.60
CA SER A 67 11.31 23.72 4.18
C SER A 67 12.23 24.36 3.13
N ALA A 68 12.29 23.78 1.92
CA ALA A 68 13.10 24.25 0.80
C ALA A 68 12.37 25.25 -0.13
N LEU A 69 11.16 25.69 0.21
CA LEU A 69 10.43 26.67 -0.61
C LEU A 69 10.95 28.09 -0.36
N ASP A 70 11.31 28.79 -1.43
CA ASP A 70 11.69 30.22 -1.35
C ASP A 70 10.50 31.12 -0.96
N VAL A 71 9.29 30.74 -1.38
CA VAL A 71 8.05 31.48 -1.12
C VAL A 71 7.09 30.57 -0.37
N PHE A 72 6.73 30.95 0.86
CA PHE A 72 5.87 30.17 1.75
C PHE A 72 4.45 30.74 1.84
N THR A 73 3.62 30.43 0.84
CA THR A 73 2.21 30.86 0.77
C THR A 73 1.29 29.65 0.71
N SER A 74 0.00 29.83 0.99
CA SER A 74 -0.99 28.75 0.86
C SER A 74 -0.97 28.11 -0.54
N ALA A 75 -0.83 28.92 -1.59
CA ALA A 75 -0.76 28.47 -2.98
C ALA A 75 0.50 27.66 -3.28
N SER A 76 1.68 28.15 -2.88
CA SER A 76 2.95 27.43 -3.12
C SER A 76 3.03 26.12 -2.34
N ILE A 77 2.54 26.09 -1.10
CA ILE A 77 2.45 24.87 -0.28
C ILE A 77 1.48 23.87 -0.93
N HIS A 78 0.29 24.33 -1.31
CA HIS A 78 -0.69 23.47 -1.98
C HIS A 78 -0.10 22.86 -3.26
N GLN A 79 0.54 23.66 -4.10
CA GLN A 79 1.20 23.19 -5.33
C GLN A 79 2.30 22.16 -5.04
N ALA A 80 3.18 22.44 -4.07
CA ALA A 80 4.28 21.55 -3.70
C ALA A 80 3.80 20.18 -3.22
N ILE A 81 2.77 20.17 -2.35
CA ILE A 81 2.17 18.93 -1.85
C ILE A 81 1.44 18.19 -2.98
N THR A 82 0.59 18.88 -3.75
CA THR A 82 -0.19 18.26 -4.84
C THR A 82 0.74 17.59 -5.85
N HIS A 83 1.81 18.28 -6.23
CA HIS A 83 2.82 17.73 -7.14
C HIS A 83 3.49 16.50 -6.51
N PHE A 84 3.98 16.60 -5.26
CA PHE A 84 4.58 15.46 -4.56
C PHE A 84 3.64 14.25 -4.47
N ALA A 85 2.37 14.47 -4.12
CA ALA A 85 1.39 13.41 -3.99
C ALA A 85 1.11 12.71 -5.33
N ARG A 86 1.04 13.46 -6.43
CA ARG A 86 0.89 12.89 -7.79
C ARG A 86 2.10 12.06 -8.20
N GLU A 87 3.31 12.54 -7.92
CA GLU A 87 4.55 11.77 -8.15
C GLU A 87 4.52 10.45 -7.37
N ARG A 88 4.19 10.49 -6.07
CA ARG A 88 4.11 9.29 -5.23
C ARG A 88 3.02 8.34 -5.69
N TRP A 89 1.86 8.87 -6.10
CA TRP A 89 0.79 8.06 -6.68
C TRP A 89 1.27 7.24 -7.87
N GLN A 90 2.00 7.85 -8.81
CA GLN A 90 2.53 7.15 -9.99
C GLN A 90 3.61 6.13 -9.60
N GLN A 91 4.55 6.50 -8.75
CA GLN A 91 5.67 5.64 -8.32
C GLN A 91 5.19 4.39 -7.57
N GLN A 92 4.10 4.51 -6.81
CA GLN A 92 3.56 3.42 -5.98
C GLN A 92 2.50 2.55 -6.71
N ARG A 93 2.36 2.67 -8.03
CA ARG A 93 1.41 1.86 -8.84
C ARG A 93 1.58 0.35 -8.64
N PHE A 94 2.81 -0.11 -8.42
CA PHE A 94 3.11 -1.52 -8.22
C PHE A 94 2.44 -2.09 -6.96
N PHE A 95 2.43 -1.34 -5.87
CA PHE A 95 1.79 -1.77 -4.62
C PHE A 95 0.28 -1.90 -4.78
N ARG A 96 -0.36 -0.95 -5.48
CA ARG A 96 -1.80 -1.03 -5.80
C ARG A 96 -2.13 -2.23 -6.69
N MET A 97 -1.28 -2.54 -7.67
CA MET A 97 -1.40 -3.75 -8.49
C MET A 97 -1.32 -5.02 -7.63
N LEU A 98 -0.35 -5.11 -6.70
CA LEU A 98 -0.25 -6.24 -5.77
C LEU A 98 -1.50 -6.37 -4.89
N ASN A 99 -2.00 -5.27 -4.36
CA ASN A 99 -3.21 -5.28 -3.54
C ASN A 99 -4.41 -5.82 -4.33
N ARG A 100 -4.54 -5.46 -5.61
CA ARG A 100 -5.59 -6.00 -6.50
C ARG A 100 -5.45 -7.49 -6.69
N MET A 101 -4.25 -8.00 -6.96
CA MET A 101 -4.01 -9.45 -7.04
C MET A 101 -4.38 -10.14 -5.72
N LEU A 102 -3.97 -9.58 -4.58
CA LEU A 102 -4.25 -10.15 -3.27
C LEU A 102 -5.76 -10.21 -2.95
N PHE A 103 -6.52 -9.19 -3.31
CA PHE A 103 -7.93 -9.08 -2.93
C PHE A 103 -8.91 -9.62 -3.96
N LEU A 104 -8.56 -9.58 -5.26
CA LEU A 104 -9.47 -9.92 -6.36
C LEU A 104 -9.12 -11.23 -7.08
N ALA A 105 -7.88 -11.75 -6.97
CA ALA A 105 -7.44 -12.91 -7.75
C ALA A 105 -7.68 -14.27 -7.10
N GLY A 106 -8.39 -14.35 -5.97
CA GLY A 106 -8.62 -15.62 -5.29
C GLY A 106 -9.52 -15.52 -4.06
N PRO A 107 -9.89 -16.66 -3.47
CA PRO A 107 -10.76 -16.73 -2.30
C PRO A 107 -10.12 -16.05 -1.09
N ALA A 108 -10.95 -15.36 -0.30
CA ALA A 108 -10.51 -14.58 0.86
C ALA A 108 -9.71 -15.43 1.87
N ASP A 109 -10.15 -16.67 2.08
CA ASP A 109 -9.59 -17.60 3.07
C ASP A 109 -8.19 -18.11 2.70
N SER A 110 -7.71 -17.85 1.47
CA SER A 110 -6.38 -18.24 1.02
C SER A 110 -5.38 -17.08 0.99
N ARG A 111 -5.81 -15.85 1.30
CA ARG A 111 -4.94 -14.64 1.25
C ARG A 111 -3.73 -14.75 2.18
N TRP A 112 -3.86 -15.44 3.32
CA TRP A 112 -2.76 -15.66 4.25
C TRP A 112 -1.57 -16.38 3.61
N ARG A 113 -1.77 -17.24 2.59
CA ARG A 113 -0.69 -17.92 1.86
C ARG A 113 0.20 -16.94 1.10
N VAL A 114 -0.39 -15.84 0.60
CA VAL A 114 0.35 -14.76 -0.05
C VAL A 114 1.26 -14.08 0.97
N MET A 115 0.74 -13.78 2.16
CA MET A 115 1.51 -13.18 3.24
C MET A 115 2.61 -14.10 3.75
N GLN A 116 2.30 -15.38 3.99
CA GLN A 116 3.28 -16.38 4.42
C GLN A 116 4.47 -16.46 3.45
N ARG A 117 4.20 -16.49 2.14
CA ARG A 117 5.26 -16.48 1.13
C ARG A 117 6.04 -15.17 1.12
N PHE A 118 5.36 -14.04 1.22
CA PHE A 118 6.00 -12.73 1.23
C PHE A 118 7.01 -12.61 2.38
N TYR A 119 6.64 -13.08 3.58
CA TYR A 119 7.55 -13.12 4.73
C TYR A 119 8.62 -14.22 4.67
N GLY A 120 8.61 -15.06 3.63
CA GLY A 120 9.73 -15.96 3.32
C GLY A 120 10.79 -15.34 2.40
N LEU A 121 10.60 -14.09 1.95
CA LEU A 121 11.58 -13.38 1.13
C LEU A 121 12.75 -12.85 1.98
N PRO A 122 13.90 -12.50 1.37
CA PRO A 122 15.02 -11.93 2.11
C PRO A 122 14.63 -10.66 2.87
N GLU A 123 15.14 -10.51 4.10
CA GLU A 123 14.80 -9.42 5.00
C GLU A 123 15.00 -8.04 4.37
N ASP A 124 16.13 -7.82 3.68
CA ASP A 124 16.41 -6.55 3.02
C ASP A 124 15.37 -6.18 1.95
N LEU A 125 14.83 -7.18 1.25
CA LEU A 125 13.77 -6.95 0.26
C LEU A 125 12.45 -6.57 0.95
N ILE A 126 12.13 -7.23 2.07
CA ILE A 126 10.97 -6.89 2.88
C ILE A 126 11.12 -5.46 3.43
N ALA A 127 12.31 -5.10 3.94
CA ALA A 127 12.59 -3.75 4.43
C ALA A 127 12.39 -2.69 3.34
N ARG A 128 12.89 -2.93 2.11
CA ARG A 128 12.66 -2.04 0.96
C ARG A 128 11.19 -1.96 0.56
N PHE A 129 10.45 -3.06 0.67
CA PHE A 129 9.01 -3.07 0.44
C PHE A 129 8.29 -2.13 1.42
N TYR A 130 8.56 -2.28 2.73
CA TYR A 130 7.97 -1.44 3.77
C TYR A 130 8.37 0.04 3.65
N ALA A 131 9.59 0.31 3.17
CA ALA A 131 10.05 1.66 2.85
C ALA A 131 9.43 2.25 1.58
N GLY A 132 8.71 1.46 0.77
CA GLY A 132 8.18 1.88 -0.52
C GLY A 132 9.25 2.10 -1.60
N LYS A 133 10.46 1.55 -1.42
CA LYS A 133 11.66 1.78 -2.26
C LYS A 133 12.07 0.51 -3.02
N LEU A 134 11.14 -0.08 -3.76
CA LEU A 134 11.40 -1.28 -4.55
C LEU A 134 12.12 -0.99 -5.86
N THR A 135 13.19 -1.75 -6.12
CA THR A 135 13.86 -1.82 -7.42
C THR A 135 13.07 -2.68 -8.40
N LEU A 136 13.45 -2.69 -9.69
CA LEU A 136 12.83 -3.58 -10.68
C LEU A 136 13.09 -5.06 -10.36
N THR A 137 14.29 -5.39 -9.89
CA THR A 137 14.64 -6.76 -9.48
C THR A 137 13.84 -7.20 -8.26
N ASP A 138 13.59 -6.32 -7.29
CA ASP A 138 12.71 -6.63 -6.16
C ASP A 138 11.29 -6.97 -6.61
N ARG A 139 10.73 -6.18 -7.54
CA ARG A 139 9.38 -6.41 -8.09
C ARG A 139 9.29 -7.77 -8.78
N LEU A 140 10.30 -8.11 -9.59
CA LEU A 140 10.39 -9.42 -10.23
C LEU A 140 10.48 -10.53 -9.20
N ARG A 141 11.32 -10.36 -8.16
CA ARG A 141 11.50 -11.36 -7.11
C ARG A 141 10.21 -11.61 -6.33
N ILE A 142 9.47 -10.55 -5.99
CA ILE A 142 8.16 -10.63 -5.32
C ILE A 142 7.15 -11.44 -6.16
N LEU A 143 7.15 -11.27 -7.48
CA LEU A 143 6.26 -11.98 -8.40
C LEU A 143 6.77 -13.40 -8.77
N SER A 144 8.07 -13.67 -8.62
CA SER A 144 8.72 -14.90 -9.08
C SER A 144 8.42 -16.12 -8.19
N GLY A 145 8.14 -17.27 -8.80
CA GLY A 145 7.81 -18.54 -8.15
C GLY A 145 6.33 -18.93 -8.30
N LYS A 146 5.94 -20.16 -7.92
CA LYS A 146 4.58 -20.72 -8.13
C LYS A 146 3.51 -19.80 -7.56
N PRO A 147 2.69 -19.10 -8.36
CA PRO A 147 1.82 -18.04 -7.88
C PRO A 147 0.80 -18.58 -6.87
N PRO A 148 0.54 -17.86 -5.76
CA PRO A 148 -0.37 -18.32 -4.70
C PRO A 148 -1.84 -18.22 -5.13
N VAL A 149 -2.10 -17.52 -6.24
CA VAL A 149 -3.40 -17.30 -6.87
C VAL A 149 -3.35 -17.76 -8.34
N PRO A 150 -4.48 -18.17 -8.95
CA PRO A 150 -4.53 -18.51 -10.37
C PRO A 150 -4.08 -17.33 -11.25
N VAL A 151 -3.22 -17.61 -12.25
CA VAL A 151 -2.63 -16.57 -13.12
C VAL A 151 -3.69 -15.79 -13.90
N LEU A 152 -4.70 -16.47 -14.45
CA LEU A 152 -5.80 -15.81 -15.15
C LEU A 152 -6.58 -14.86 -14.23
N ALA A 153 -6.87 -15.30 -13.01
CA ALA A 153 -7.56 -14.47 -12.03
C ALA A 153 -6.70 -13.25 -11.64
N ALA A 154 -5.38 -13.42 -11.55
CA ALA A 154 -4.46 -12.31 -11.29
C ALA A 154 -4.41 -11.30 -12.45
N LEU A 155 -4.40 -11.76 -13.71
CA LEU A 155 -4.45 -10.89 -14.88
C LEU A 155 -5.78 -10.14 -14.96
N GLN A 156 -6.91 -10.84 -14.75
CA GLN A 156 -8.23 -10.20 -14.67
C GLN A 156 -8.25 -9.15 -13.55
N ALA A 157 -7.79 -9.49 -12.35
CA ALA A 157 -7.67 -8.57 -11.22
C ALA A 157 -6.82 -7.33 -11.54
N ILE A 158 -5.81 -7.41 -12.41
CA ILE A 158 -5.04 -6.24 -12.86
C ILE A 158 -5.83 -5.41 -13.88
N MET A 159 -6.57 -6.06 -14.78
CA MET A 159 -7.32 -5.41 -15.86
C MET A 159 -8.68 -4.84 -15.45
N THR A 160 -9.28 -5.27 -14.33
CA THR A 160 -10.59 -4.77 -13.86
C THR A 160 -10.52 -3.30 -13.44
N THR A 161 -10.65 -2.38 -14.37
CA THR A 161 -10.66 -0.95 -14.06
C THR A 161 -11.89 -0.66 -13.20
N HIS A 162 -11.70 -0.31 -11.93
CA HIS A 162 -12.79 0.21 -11.11
C HIS A 162 -13.06 1.62 -11.61
N ARG A 163 -14.24 1.81 -12.23
CA ARG A 163 -14.82 3.12 -12.53
C ARG A 163 -15.14 3.85 -11.24
#